data_AF-A0A5J5UJC7-F1
#
_entry.id   AF-A0A5J5UJC7-F1
#
_cell.length_a   1.000
_cell.length_b   1.000
_cell.length_c   1.000
_cell.angle_alpha   90.00
_cell.angle_beta   90.00
_cell.angle_gamma   90.00
#
_symmetry.space_group_name_H-M   'P 1'
#
loop_
_entity.id
_entity.type
_entity.pdbx_description
1 polymer ?
#
loop_
_entity_poly.entity_id
_entity_poly.type
_entity_poly.pdbx_seq_one_letter_code
_entity_poly.pdbx_strand_id
1 'polypeptide(L)'
;MAKPKPEYDRISELKAFDETKAGVKGLFDSGIKNVPRMFHYRPDKLDKNSSVSNGIHVSIPVIDLAGVKEDPGTLRNIIDKVRNASKSWGFFQVENHGIPLSVLQDMKDGVVQFFEQDLEAKKKFFTRDYSTKNVAYNSNFDLYSSPAANWRDTLFCLMAPKPPVPHELPEVSRDIMMEYSKQVMQLGCLLFELLSEALGLQPDHLKDMGCTQGLGMLSHYFPACPQPELTLGTTKHSDNDFLTVLLQDHIGGLQVLHQNQWVDVPPTPGALVVNIYS
;
A
#
# COMPACT_ATOMS: atom_id res chain seq x y z
N MET A 1 9.04 42.41 -24.45
CA MET A 1 7.81 41.63 -24.22
C MET A 1 8.21 40.18 -23.97
N ALA A 2 7.91 39.63 -22.79
CA ALA A 2 8.17 38.22 -22.51
C ALA A 2 7.27 37.37 -23.43
N LYS A 3 7.83 36.38 -24.13
CA LYS A 3 7.03 35.43 -24.91
C LYS A 3 6.03 34.75 -23.96
N PRO A 4 4.74 34.64 -24.32
CA PRO A 4 3.78 33.89 -23.50
C PRO A 4 4.32 32.48 -23.31
N LYS A 5 4.39 32.03 -22.05
CA LYS A 5 4.74 30.64 -21.74
C LYS A 5 3.70 29.76 -22.45
N PRO A 6 4.11 28.71 -23.19
CA PRO A 6 3.15 27.80 -23.79
C PRO A 6 2.23 27.24 -22.71
N GLU A 7 0.94 27.15 -23.04
CA GLU A 7 -0.07 26.56 -22.18
C GLU A 7 0.31 25.12 -21.86
N TYR A 8 0.13 24.71 -20.60
CA TYR A 8 0.53 23.39 -20.15
C TYR A 8 -0.46 22.34 -20.66
N ASP A 9 -0.04 21.54 -21.64
CA ASP A 9 -0.81 20.39 -22.12
C ASP A 9 -0.50 19.15 -21.27
N ARG A 10 -1.29 18.97 -20.21
CA ARG A 10 -1.18 17.81 -19.31
C ARG A 10 -1.44 16.48 -20.03
N ILE A 11 -2.39 16.44 -20.95
CA ILE A 11 -2.80 15.18 -21.59
C ILE A 11 -1.67 14.63 -22.45
N SER A 12 -0.98 15.50 -23.20
CA SER A 12 0.19 15.09 -23.99
C SER A 12 1.35 14.63 -23.09
N GLU A 13 1.59 15.29 -21.94
CA GLU A 13 2.62 14.86 -20.98
C GLU A 13 2.30 13.47 -20.39
N LEU A 14 1.05 13.22 -19.98
CA LEU A 14 0.62 11.92 -19.46
C LEU A 14 0.78 10.81 -20.49
N LYS A 15 0.34 11.04 -21.73
CA LYS A 15 0.47 10.06 -22.83
C LYS A 15 1.93 9.74 -23.12
N ALA A 16 2.78 10.76 -23.24
CA ALA A 16 4.20 10.57 -23.48
C ALA A 16 4.87 9.78 -22.35
N PHE A 17 4.54 10.06 -21.09
CA PHE A 17 5.02 9.28 -19.95
C PHE A 17 4.54 7.82 -20.00
N ASP A 18 3.25 7.61 -20.25
CA ASP A 18 2.62 6.30 -20.24
C ASP A 18 3.11 5.39 -21.39
N GLU A 19 3.33 5.98 -22.57
CA GLU A 19 3.87 5.30 -23.75
C GLU A 19 5.28 4.72 -23.52
N THR A 20 6.07 5.32 -22.62
CA THR A 20 7.39 4.77 -22.26
C THR A 20 7.29 3.41 -21.58
N LYS A 21 6.20 3.17 -20.83
CA LYS A 21 6.00 2.03 -19.93
C LYS A 21 7.12 1.86 -18.88
N ALA A 22 7.93 2.90 -18.70
CA ALA A 22 9.10 2.87 -17.82
C ALA A 22 8.77 3.35 -16.40
N GLY A 23 7.66 4.06 -16.26
CA GLY A 23 7.17 4.54 -14.98
C GLY A 23 8.08 5.58 -14.32
N VAL A 24 7.83 5.81 -13.05
CA VAL A 24 8.60 6.76 -12.22
C VAL A 24 10.03 6.28 -12.05
N LYS A 25 10.27 4.97 -11.95
CA LYS A 25 11.63 4.39 -11.93
C LYS A 25 12.40 4.75 -13.20
N GLY A 26 11.78 4.68 -14.38
CA GLY A 26 12.41 5.11 -15.63
C GLY A 26 12.79 6.60 -15.63
N LEU A 27 11.95 7.47 -15.06
CA LEU A 27 12.29 8.88 -14.88
C LEU A 27 13.48 9.06 -13.93
N PHE A 28 13.49 8.36 -12.80
CA PHE A 28 14.61 8.36 -11.86
C PHE A 28 15.92 7.90 -12.53
N ASP A 29 15.89 6.78 -13.25
CA ASP A 29 17.05 6.21 -13.95
C ASP A 29 17.60 7.14 -15.04
N SER A 30 16.74 7.96 -15.66
CA SER A 30 17.17 8.97 -16.64
C SER A 30 17.88 10.18 -16.00
N GLY A 31 17.91 10.27 -14.67
CA GLY A 31 18.63 11.31 -13.92
C GLY A 31 17.95 12.67 -13.92
N ILE A 32 16.61 12.71 -14.05
CA ILE A 32 15.87 13.98 -14.05
C ILE A 32 16.22 14.84 -12.82
N LYS A 33 16.23 16.16 -13.02
CA LYS A 33 16.46 17.14 -11.95
C LYS A 33 15.20 17.85 -11.50
N ASN A 34 14.18 17.87 -12.35
CA ASN A 34 12.92 18.53 -12.07
C ASN A 34 11.78 17.53 -12.25
N VAL A 35 10.88 17.47 -11.27
CA VAL A 35 9.70 16.61 -11.33
C VAL A 35 8.74 17.14 -12.41
N PRO A 36 8.25 16.30 -13.34
CA PRO A 36 7.27 16.71 -14.35
C PRO A 36 5.99 17.29 -13.73
N ARG A 37 5.35 18.24 -14.42
CA ARG A 37 4.22 18.99 -13.84
C ARG A 37 3.00 18.11 -13.55
N MET A 38 2.84 17.00 -14.27
CA MET A 38 1.77 16.04 -14.02
C MET A 38 1.80 15.42 -12.62
N PHE A 39 2.97 15.41 -11.94
CA PHE A 39 3.13 14.94 -10.57
C PHE A 39 3.01 16.06 -9.52
N HIS A 40 2.87 17.32 -9.95
CA HIS A 40 2.83 18.45 -9.03
C HIS A 40 1.53 18.44 -8.24
N TYR A 41 1.65 18.08 -6.97
CA TYR A 41 0.55 18.10 -6.03
C TYR A 41 0.26 19.53 -5.59
N ARG A 42 -1.01 19.91 -5.54
CA ARG A 42 -1.46 21.19 -4.99
C ARG A 42 -2.13 20.90 -3.65
N PRO A 43 -1.52 21.28 -2.52
CA PRO A 43 -2.08 21.01 -1.20
C PRO A 43 -3.45 21.68 -1.04
N ASP A 44 -4.42 20.93 -0.52
CA ASP A 44 -5.68 21.51 -0.07
C ASP A 44 -5.46 22.30 1.23
N LYS A 45 -6.47 23.07 1.66
CA LYS A 45 -6.39 23.84 2.91
C LYS A 45 -6.15 22.95 4.15
N LEU A 46 -6.59 21.68 4.12
CA LEU A 46 -6.36 20.73 5.21
C LEU A 46 -4.93 20.16 5.24
N ASP A 47 -4.24 20.09 4.10
CA ASP A 47 -2.87 19.55 4.03
C ASP A 47 -1.82 20.54 4.55
N LYS A 48 -2.21 21.80 4.74
CA LYS A 48 -1.36 22.86 5.31
C LYS A 48 -1.21 22.79 6.83
N ASN A 49 -1.96 21.93 7.51
CA ASN A 49 -1.80 21.69 8.94
C ASN A 49 -0.65 20.71 9.19
N SER A 50 0.53 20.97 8.61
CA SER A 50 1.74 20.22 8.92
C SER A 50 2.12 20.45 10.39
N SER A 51 2.09 19.36 11.15
CA SER A 51 2.66 19.13 12.48
C SER A 51 3.13 20.35 13.27
N VAL A 52 2.23 20.92 14.09
CA VAL A 52 2.64 21.51 15.36
C VAL A 52 2.61 20.37 16.38
N SER A 53 3.75 19.73 16.61
CA SER A 53 3.90 18.72 17.65
C SER A 53 3.80 19.39 19.03
N ASN A 54 2.59 19.48 19.55
CA ASN A 54 2.35 19.84 20.95
C ASN A 54 2.73 18.67 21.86
N GLY A 55 4.02 18.31 21.95
CA GLY A 55 4.62 17.49 23.01
C GLY A 55 4.06 16.09 23.30
N ILE A 56 3.01 15.65 22.60
CA ILE A 56 2.38 14.32 22.75
C ILE A 56 2.73 13.54 21.49
N HIS A 57 3.54 12.49 21.67
CA HIS A 57 3.86 11.55 20.61
C HIS A 57 2.63 10.68 20.36
N VAL A 58 1.75 11.13 19.47
CA VAL A 58 0.57 10.36 19.07
C VAL A 58 1.01 9.28 18.08
N SER A 59 0.73 8.01 18.38
CA SER A 59 1.03 6.88 17.48
C SER A 59 -0.19 5.97 17.38
N ILE A 60 -0.28 5.23 16.28
CA ILE A 60 -1.32 4.20 16.14
C ILE A 60 -1.12 3.08 17.19
N PRO A 61 -2.19 2.41 17.64
CA PRO A 61 -2.10 1.31 18.60
C PRO A 61 -1.25 0.15 18.04
N VAL A 62 -0.54 -0.55 18.93
CA VAL A 62 0.19 -1.78 18.61
C VAL A 62 -0.48 -2.96 19.31
N ILE A 63 -0.75 -4.04 18.57
CA ILE A 63 -1.44 -5.22 19.04
C ILE A 63 -0.54 -6.44 18.86
N ASP A 64 -0.09 -7.00 19.98
CA ASP A 64 0.62 -8.27 20.04
C ASP A 64 -0.37 -9.44 19.87
N LEU A 65 -0.18 -10.27 18.84
CA LEU A 65 -1.01 -11.44 18.53
C LEU A 65 -0.46 -12.76 19.12
N ALA A 66 0.62 -12.70 19.92
CA ALA A 66 1.13 -13.88 20.61
C ALA A 66 0.04 -14.53 21.49
N GLY A 67 -0.05 -15.86 21.45
CA GLY A 67 -0.99 -16.63 22.27
C GLY A 67 -2.47 -16.48 21.88
N VAL A 68 -2.80 -15.82 20.77
CA VAL A 68 -4.20 -15.59 20.32
C VAL A 68 -5.02 -16.89 20.18
N LYS A 69 -4.36 -18.03 19.92
CA LYS A 69 -4.98 -19.36 19.80
C LYS A 69 -4.80 -20.25 21.03
N GLU A 70 -4.09 -19.78 22.06
CA GLU A 70 -3.62 -20.63 23.17
C GLU A 70 -4.41 -20.39 24.47
N ASP A 71 -4.79 -19.14 24.76
CA ASP A 71 -5.46 -18.77 26.01
C ASP A 71 -6.71 -17.90 25.77
N PRO A 72 -7.90 -18.29 26.28
CA PRO A 72 -9.13 -17.50 26.15
C PRO A 72 -9.05 -16.10 26.78
N GLY A 73 -8.27 -15.94 27.85
CA GLY A 73 -8.06 -14.63 28.49
C GLY A 73 -7.30 -13.67 27.58
N THR A 74 -6.23 -14.17 26.96
CA THR A 74 -5.40 -13.49 25.97
C THR A 74 -6.21 -13.12 24.74
N LEU A 75 -7.00 -14.05 24.21
CA LEU A 75 -7.91 -13.80 23.09
C LEU A 75 -8.87 -12.63 23.39
N ARG A 76 -9.53 -12.63 24.56
CA ARG A 76 -10.45 -11.55 24.95
C ARG A 76 -9.74 -10.19 25.01
N ASN A 77 -8.53 -10.15 25.59
CA ASN A 77 -7.73 -8.93 25.65
C ASN A 77 -7.34 -8.42 24.24
N ILE A 78 -6.98 -9.33 23.32
CA ILE A 78 -6.69 -8.98 21.93
C ILE A 78 -7.93 -8.42 21.23
N ILE A 79 -9.09 -9.07 21.39
CA ILE A 79 -10.37 -8.60 20.84
C ILE A 79 -10.70 -7.19 21.35
N ASP A 80 -10.51 -6.92 22.64
CA ASP A 80 -10.75 -5.59 23.22
C ASP A 80 -9.79 -4.53 22.64
N LYS A 81 -8.52 -4.87 22.45
CA LYS A 81 -7.54 -3.99 21.79
C LYS A 81 -7.91 -3.71 20.33
N VAL A 82 -8.28 -4.74 19.56
CA VAL A 82 -8.75 -4.60 18.17
C VAL A 82 -9.97 -3.70 18.14
N ARG A 83 -10.99 -3.95 18.97
CA ARG A 83 -12.20 -3.11 19.05
C ARG A 83 -11.85 -1.63 19.29
N ASN A 84 -10.98 -1.36 20.26
CA ASN A 84 -10.61 0.00 20.62
C ASN A 84 -9.80 0.68 19.50
N ALA A 85 -8.84 -0.01 18.90
CA ALA A 85 -8.04 0.52 17.82
C ALA A 85 -8.88 0.80 16.57
N SER A 86 -9.72 -0.14 16.14
CA SER A 86 -10.62 0.03 15.01
C SER A 86 -11.56 1.22 15.21
N LYS A 87 -12.12 1.41 16.41
CA LYS A 87 -13.05 2.50 16.70
C LYS A 87 -12.39 3.87 16.79
N SER A 88 -11.21 3.95 17.41
CA SER A 88 -10.55 5.23 17.68
C SER A 88 -9.68 5.69 16.52
N TRP A 89 -9.02 4.75 15.84
CA TRP A 89 -8.02 5.06 14.82
C TRP A 89 -8.40 4.59 13.42
N GLY A 90 -9.08 3.45 13.30
CA GLY A 90 -9.20 2.74 12.02
C GLY A 90 -7.87 2.14 11.52
N PHE A 91 -6.79 2.28 12.31
CA PHE A 91 -5.44 1.82 12.04
C PHE A 91 -4.83 1.21 13.31
N PHE A 92 -3.98 0.18 13.15
CA PHE A 92 -3.12 -0.36 14.20
C PHE A 92 -1.95 -1.12 13.59
N GLN A 93 -0.88 -1.35 14.36
CA GLN A 93 0.16 -2.32 14.01
C GLN A 93 -0.15 -3.65 14.67
N VAL A 94 0.24 -4.74 14.02
CA VAL A 94 0.25 -6.08 14.61
C VAL A 94 1.68 -6.63 14.67
N GLU A 95 2.01 -7.25 15.80
CA GLU A 95 3.27 -7.95 16.06
C GLU A 95 2.98 -9.41 16.42
N ASN A 96 3.99 -10.28 16.34
CA ASN A 96 3.86 -11.72 16.60
C ASN A 96 2.69 -12.37 15.83
N HIS A 97 2.42 -11.88 14.62
CA HIS A 97 1.30 -12.29 13.77
C HIS A 97 1.48 -13.67 13.10
N GLY A 98 2.59 -14.36 13.38
CA GLY A 98 2.85 -15.73 12.92
C GLY A 98 3.47 -15.87 11.52
N ILE A 99 3.64 -14.78 10.77
CA ILE A 99 4.35 -14.82 9.48
C ILE A 99 5.86 -14.77 9.75
N PRO A 100 6.68 -15.71 9.22
CA PRO A 100 8.11 -15.70 9.44
C PRO A 100 8.77 -14.39 8.94
N LEU A 101 9.71 -13.85 9.73
CA LEU A 101 10.44 -12.63 9.35
C LEU A 101 11.19 -12.78 8.03
N SER A 102 11.66 -13.99 7.69
CA SER A 102 12.28 -14.28 6.40
C SER A 102 11.30 -14.06 5.24
N VAL A 103 10.04 -14.46 5.38
CA VAL A 103 9.01 -14.27 4.34
C VAL A 103 8.71 -12.78 4.14
N LEU A 104 8.69 -11.98 5.23
CA LEU A 104 8.56 -10.52 5.12
C LEU A 104 9.76 -9.88 4.41
N GLN A 105 10.97 -10.35 4.73
CA GLN A 105 12.20 -9.85 4.12
C GLN A 105 12.27 -10.21 2.63
N ASP A 106 12.01 -11.48 2.30
CA ASP A 106 11.96 -11.99 0.93
C ASP A 106 10.94 -11.21 0.10
N MET A 107 9.76 -10.90 0.66
CA MET A 107 8.75 -10.10 -0.05
C MET A 107 9.28 -8.71 -0.40
N LYS A 108 9.90 -7.99 0.54
CA LYS A 108 10.51 -6.67 0.26
C LYS A 108 11.59 -6.77 -0.81
N ASP A 109 12.48 -7.76 -0.70
CA ASP A 109 13.56 -7.98 -1.66
C ASP A 109 13.02 -8.37 -3.04
N GLY A 110 11.97 -9.17 -3.10
CA GLY A 110 11.28 -9.56 -4.33
C GLY A 110 10.64 -8.37 -5.06
N VAL A 111 10.06 -7.42 -4.31
CA VAL A 111 9.58 -6.15 -4.90
C VAL A 111 10.74 -5.37 -5.52
N VAL A 112 11.83 -5.18 -4.77
CA VAL A 112 13.02 -4.47 -5.29
C VAL A 112 13.57 -5.16 -6.53
N GLN A 113 13.76 -6.48 -6.46
CA GLN A 113 14.23 -7.29 -7.60
C GLN A 113 13.35 -7.11 -8.83
N PHE A 114 12.02 -7.09 -8.68
CA PHE A 114 11.13 -6.84 -9.81
C PHE A 114 11.37 -5.47 -10.46
N PHE A 115 11.42 -4.40 -9.66
CA PHE A 115 11.52 -3.02 -10.16
C PHE A 115 12.92 -2.64 -10.66
N GLU A 116 13.98 -3.31 -10.18
CA GLU A 116 15.35 -3.14 -10.65
C GLU A 116 15.70 -3.95 -11.90
N GLN A 117 14.78 -4.78 -12.42
CA GLN A 117 14.97 -5.41 -13.72
C GLN A 117 15.01 -4.39 -14.86
N ASP A 118 15.60 -4.83 -15.98
CA ASP A 118 15.53 -4.14 -17.25
C ASP A 118 14.08 -3.83 -17.65
N LEU A 119 13.91 -2.68 -18.32
CA LEU A 119 12.61 -2.19 -18.76
C LEU A 119 11.83 -3.23 -19.60
N GLU A 120 12.51 -3.95 -20.48
CA GLU A 120 11.86 -4.95 -21.36
C GLU A 120 11.30 -6.14 -20.59
N ALA A 121 11.88 -6.51 -19.44
CA ALA A 121 11.31 -7.53 -18.57
C ALA A 121 10.03 -7.03 -17.89
N LYS A 122 10.06 -5.80 -17.36
CA LYS A 122 8.90 -5.17 -16.69
C LYS A 122 7.74 -4.89 -17.66
N LYS A 123 8.04 -4.47 -18.90
CA LYS A 123 7.05 -4.18 -19.95
C LYS A 123 6.12 -5.35 -20.27
N LYS A 124 6.55 -6.59 -20.04
CA LYS A 124 5.71 -7.80 -20.23
C LYS A 124 4.46 -7.78 -19.35
N PHE A 125 4.54 -7.13 -18.19
CA PHE A 125 3.44 -6.98 -17.24
C PHE A 125 2.71 -5.65 -17.38
N PHE A 126 3.14 -4.78 -18.29
CA PHE A 126 2.53 -3.47 -18.43
C PHE A 126 1.14 -3.56 -19.04
N THR A 127 0.13 -3.07 -18.33
CA THR A 127 -1.25 -2.97 -18.81
C THR A 127 -2.00 -1.89 -18.04
N ARG A 128 -3.00 -1.29 -18.69
CA ARG A 128 -4.05 -0.47 -18.04
C ARG A 128 -5.42 -1.14 -18.07
N ASP A 129 -5.51 -2.33 -18.68
CA ASP A 129 -6.70 -3.17 -18.64
C ASP A 129 -6.64 -4.08 -17.42
N TYR A 130 -7.41 -3.72 -16.39
CA TYR A 130 -7.58 -4.49 -15.16
C TYR A 130 -8.77 -5.45 -15.21
N SER A 131 -9.57 -5.41 -16.28
CA SER A 131 -10.76 -6.25 -16.40
C SER A 131 -10.43 -7.67 -16.85
N THR A 132 -9.33 -7.85 -17.58
CA THR A 132 -8.91 -9.13 -18.16
C THR A 132 -7.60 -9.67 -17.60
N LYS A 133 -6.86 -8.87 -16.82
CA LYS A 133 -5.51 -9.21 -16.34
C LYS A 133 -5.46 -9.26 -14.82
N ASN A 134 -4.97 -10.38 -14.30
CA ASN A 134 -4.74 -10.58 -12.87
C ASN A 134 -3.37 -10.08 -12.40
N VAL A 135 -2.48 -9.70 -13.32
CA VAL A 135 -1.16 -9.14 -13.04
C VAL A 135 -0.99 -7.88 -13.88
N ALA A 136 -0.66 -6.77 -13.25
CA ALA A 136 -0.52 -5.48 -13.92
C ALA A 136 0.60 -4.64 -13.30
N TYR A 137 1.52 -4.18 -14.14
CA TYR A 137 2.54 -3.19 -13.79
C TYR A 137 2.20 -1.86 -14.46
N ASN A 138 2.15 -0.77 -13.70
CA ASN A 138 2.14 0.59 -14.22
C ASN A 138 2.39 1.61 -13.10
N SER A 139 2.47 2.88 -13.50
CA SER A 139 2.37 4.00 -12.57
C SER A 139 0.96 4.56 -12.60
N ASN A 140 0.34 4.64 -11.43
CA ASN A 140 -0.99 5.22 -11.20
C ASN A 140 -2.10 4.54 -12.03
N PHE A 141 -2.92 3.72 -11.39
CA PHE A 141 -4.07 3.09 -12.05
C PHE A 141 -5.08 4.13 -12.58
N ASP A 142 -5.14 5.29 -11.93
CA ASP A 142 -6.00 6.44 -12.17
C ASP A 142 -5.30 7.59 -12.92
N LEU A 143 -4.18 7.31 -13.61
CA LEU A 143 -3.30 8.33 -14.23
C LEU A 143 -4.06 9.42 -15.02
N TYR A 144 -5.07 9.02 -15.78
CA TYR A 144 -5.83 9.91 -16.66
C TYR A 144 -7.01 10.62 -15.99
N SER A 145 -7.45 10.16 -14.82
CA SER A 145 -8.58 10.74 -14.07
C SER A 145 -8.14 11.58 -12.88
N SER A 146 -6.98 11.27 -12.30
CA SER A 146 -6.46 12.00 -11.14
C SER A 146 -5.96 13.40 -11.53
N PRO A 147 -6.15 14.43 -10.68
CA PRO A 147 -5.63 15.78 -10.91
C PRO A 147 -4.09 15.85 -10.91
N ALA A 148 -3.42 14.96 -10.18
CA ALA A 148 -1.97 14.83 -10.13
C ALA A 148 -1.57 13.36 -10.00
N ALA A 149 -0.55 12.93 -10.74
CA ALA A 149 0.01 11.60 -10.61
C ALA A 149 0.84 11.49 -9.32
N ASN A 150 0.89 10.30 -8.74
CA ASN A 150 1.75 9.97 -7.61
C ASN A 150 3.15 9.55 -8.08
N TRP A 151 4.17 9.90 -7.30
CA TRP A 151 5.56 9.50 -7.51
C TRP A 151 5.79 8.05 -7.06
N ARG A 152 5.12 7.10 -7.71
CA ARG A 152 5.24 5.66 -7.45
C ARG A 152 5.00 4.82 -8.71
N ASP A 153 5.58 3.64 -8.71
CA ASP A 153 5.20 2.53 -9.58
C ASP A 153 4.54 1.42 -8.76
N THR A 154 3.69 0.62 -9.41
CA THR A 154 2.94 -0.45 -8.76
C THR A 154 2.94 -1.71 -9.61
N LEU A 155 3.24 -2.84 -8.98
CA LEU A 155 2.90 -4.17 -9.48
C LEU A 155 1.69 -4.67 -8.69
N PHE A 156 0.57 -4.80 -9.38
CA PHE A 156 -0.67 -5.35 -8.86
C PHE A 156 -0.80 -6.83 -9.23
N CYS A 157 -1.20 -7.65 -8.27
CA CYS A 157 -1.55 -9.05 -8.48
C CYS A 157 -2.86 -9.41 -7.74
N LEU A 158 -3.82 -9.99 -8.46
CA LEU A 158 -5.01 -10.59 -7.86
C LEU A 158 -4.72 -12.03 -7.44
N MET A 159 -4.46 -12.27 -6.16
CA MET A 159 -4.04 -13.57 -5.61
C MET A 159 -5.22 -14.45 -5.17
N ALA A 160 -6.41 -13.88 -4.98
CA ALA A 160 -7.65 -14.61 -4.72
C ALA A 160 -8.85 -13.86 -5.31
N PRO A 161 -9.94 -14.55 -5.72
CA PRO A 161 -10.22 -15.98 -5.49
C PRO A 161 -9.51 -16.93 -6.48
N LYS A 162 -9.02 -16.42 -7.61
CA LYS A 162 -8.32 -17.19 -8.63
C LYS A 162 -6.91 -16.62 -8.81
N PRO A 163 -5.88 -17.14 -8.09
CA PRO A 163 -4.52 -16.68 -8.27
C PRO A 163 -4.06 -16.86 -9.73
N PRO A 164 -3.11 -16.04 -10.21
CA PRO A 164 -2.49 -16.25 -11.50
C PRO A 164 -1.76 -17.59 -11.51
N VAL A 165 -1.69 -18.25 -12.66
CA VAL A 165 -0.82 -19.43 -12.77
C VAL A 165 0.64 -18.99 -12.70
N PRO A 166 1.57 -19.81 -12.18
CA PRO A 166 2.90 -19.32 -11.80
C PRO A 166 3.65 -18.57 -12.91
N HIS A 167 3.54 -19.02 -14.17
CA HIS A 167 4.22 -18.37 -15.30
C HIS A 167 3.67 -16.98 -15.68
N GLU A 168 2.50 -16.59 -15.17
CA GLU A 168 1.94 -15.23 -15.30
C GLU A 168 2.54 -14.25 -14.28
N LEU A 169 3.22 -14.73 -13.25
CA LEU A 169 3.93 -13.91 -12.27
C LEU A 169 5.37 -13.64 -12.73
N PRO A 170 5.97 -12.49 -12.33
CA PRO A 170 7.38 -12.21 -12.61
C PRO A 170 8.28 -13.28 -12.01
N GLU A 171 9.14 -13.86 -12.84
CA GLU A 171 9.98 -15.00 -12.45
C GLU A 171 10.85 -14.69 -11.22
N VAL A 172 11.40 -13.48 -11.13
CA VAL A 172 12.26 -13.03 -10.03
C VAL A 172 11.58 -13.00 -8.66
N SER A 173 10.25 -12.86 -8.62
CA SER A 173 9.49 -12.71 -7.37
C SER A 173 8.32 -13.67 -7.25
N ARG A 174 8.15 -14.62 -8.18
CA ARG A 174 6.99 -15.52 -8.30
C ARG A 174 6.72 -16.29 -7.01
N ASP A 175 7.69 -17.10 -6.59
CA ASP A 175 7.51 -18.01 -5.46
C ASP A 175 7.38 -17.24 -4.14
N ILE A 176 8.11 -16.12 -4.04
CA ILE A 176 8.03 -15.17 -2.93
C ILE A 176 6.61 -14.60 -2.80
N MET A 177 6.05 -14.08 -3.90
CA MET A 177 4.70 -13.52 -3.94
C MET A 177 3.65 -14.58 -3.58
N MET A 178 3.81 -15.81 -4.07
CA MET A 178 2.91 -16.91 -3.76
C MET A 178 2.95 -17.28 -2.27
N GLU A 179 4.13 -17.46 -1.68
CA GLU A 179 4.26 -17.80 -0.26
C GLU A 179 3.77 -16.65 0.64
N TYR A 180 4.17 -15.40 0.35
CA TYR A 180 3.70 -14.24 1.11
C TYR A 180 2.18 -14.10 1.07
N SER A 181 1.55 -14.25 -0.12
CA SER A 181 0.09 -14.15 -0.24
C SER A 181 -0.65 -15.21 0.58
N LYS A 182 -0.12 -16.43 0.66
CA LYS A 182 -0.69 -17.51 1.47
C LYS A 182 -0.62 -17.17 2.97
N GLN A 183 0.51 -16.65 3.43
CA GLN A 183 0.71 -16.24 4.82
C GLN A 183 -0.21 -15.07 5.19
N VAL A 184 -0.29 -14.05 4.34
CA VAL A 184 -1.17 -12.89 4.53
C VAL A 184 -2.64 -13.28 4.47
N MET A 185 -3.05 -14.22 3.61
CA MET A 185 -4.42 -14.73 3.58
C MET A 185 -4.82 -15.36 4.93
N GLN A 186 -3.92 -16.16 5.52
CA GLN A 186 -4.18 -16.77 6.84
C GLN A 186 -4.29 -15.71 7.94
N LEU A 187 -3.41 -14.70 7.92
CA LEU A 187 -3.49 -13.57 8.85
C LEU A 187 -4.77 -12.77 8.64
N GLY A 188 -5.17 -12.52 7.40
CA GLY A 188 -6.41 -11.83 7.04
C GLY A 188 -7.62 -12.54 7.64
N CYS A 189 -7.75 -13.86 7.45
CA CYS A 189 -8.82 -14.65 8.07
C CYS A 189 -8.86 -14.48 9.59
N LEU A 190 -7.72 -14.57 10.27
CA LEU A 190 -7.64 -14.34 11.71
C LEU A 190 -8.09 -12.93 12.10
N LEU A 191 -7.65 -11.90 11.37
CA LEU A 191 -8.06 -10.52 11.64
C LEU A 191 -9.57 -10.32 11.45
N PHE A 192 -10.17 -10.96 10.45
CA PHE A 192 -11.62 -10.97 10.25
C PHE A 192 -12.38 -11.68 11.38
N GLU A 193 -11.85 -12.78 11.92
CA GLU A 193 -12.42 -13.45 13.10
C GLU A 193 -12.40 -12.52 14.32
N LEU A 194 -11.24 -11.91 14.60
CA LEU A 194 -11.07 -10.95 15.70
C LEU A 194 -12.01 -9.73 15.54
N LEU A 195 -12.18 -9.23 14.32
CA LEU A 195 -13.09 -8.12 14.04
C LEU A 195 -14.56 -8.51 14.23
N SER A 196 -14.94 -9.73 13.84
CA SER A 196 -16.30 -10.23 14.06
C SER A 196 -16.62 -10.28 15.56
N GLU A 197 -15.72 -10.83 16.37
CA GLU A 197 -15.89 -10.85 17.83
C GLU A 197 -15.80 -9.46 18.47
N ALA A 198 -14.96 -8.56 17.92
CA ALA A 198 -14.90 -7.16 18.35
C ALA A 198 -16.25 -6.46 18.13
N LEU A 199 -17.02 -6.83 17.11
CA LEU A 199 -18.37 -6.35 16.85
C LEU A 199 -19.45 -7.04 17.71
N GLY A 200 -19.08 -8.04 18.52
CA GLY A 200 -20.02 -8.85 19.31
C GLY A 200 -20.76 -9.91 18.49
N LEU A 201 -20.20 -10.29 17.34
CA LEU A 201 -20.74 -11.28 16.41
C LEU A 201 -20.04 -12.63 16.60
N GLN A 202 -20.55 -13.67 15.92
CA GLN A 202 -19.85 -14.96 15.86
C GLN A 202 -18.52 -14.82 15.10
N PRO A 203 -17.46 -15.57 15.44
CA PRO A 203 -16.13 -15.42 14.83
C PRO A 203 -16.14 -15.51 13.29
N ASP A 204 -16.91 -16.42 12.71
CA ASP A 204 -16.97 -16.61 11.26
C ASP A 204 -17.86 -15.58 10.53
N HIS A 205 -18.49 -14.62 11.21
CA HIS A 205 -19.51 -13.76 10.58
C HIS A 205 -19.03 -13.00 9.33
N LEU A 206 -17.90 -12.29 9.42
CA LEU A 206 -17.37 -11.53 8.27
C LEU A 206 -16.87 -12.44 7.14
N LYS A 207 -16.37 -13.62 7.49
CA LYS A 207 -15.96 -14.64 6.52
C LYS A 207 -17.19 -15.20 5.77
N ASP A 208 -18.27 -15.48 6.48
CA ASP A 208 -19.54 -15.94 5.90
C ASP A 208 -20.20 -14.88 5.00
N MET A 209 -19.96 -13.59 5.28
CA MET A 209 -20.32 -12.48 4.38
C MET A 209 -19.43 -12.39 3.12
N GLY A 210 -18.37 -13.18 3.03
CA GLY A 210 -17.45 -13.23 1.90
C GLY A 210 -16.27 -12.28 1.99
N CYS A 211 -16.02 -11.64 3.14
CA CYS A 211 -14.93 -10.66 3.27
C CYS A 211 -13.53 -11.26 3.07
N THR A 212 -13.36 -12.58 3.23
CA THR A 212 -12.09 -13.30 3.06
C THR A 212 -11.93 -13.92 1.66
N GLN A 213 -12.82 -13.64 0.70
CA GLN A 213 -12.80 -14.30 -0.62
C GLN A 213 -11.81 -13.68 -1.61
N GLY A 214 -11.44 -12.42 -1.42
CA GLY A 214 -10.56 -11.66 -2.30
C GLY A 214 -9.22 -11.35 -1.65
N LEU A 215 -8.17 -11.31 -2.46
CA LEU A 215 -6.86 -10.81 -2.05
C LEU A 215 -6.20 -10.13 -3.25
N GLY A 216 -6.15 -8.81 -3.20
CA GLY A 216 -5.31 -8.00 -4.09
C GLY A 216 -4.00 -7.69 -3.38
N MET A 217 -2.88 -7.80 -4.10
CA MET A 217 -1.57 -7.42 -3.61
C MET A 217 -1.02 -6.27 -4.45
N LEU A 218 -0.70 -5.16 -3.80
CA LEU A 218 -0.09 -4.00 -4.43
C LEU A 218 1.34 -3.86 -3.93
N SER A 219 2.29 -4.14 -4.81
CA SER A 219 3.72 -3.93 -4.56
C SER A 219 4.12 -2.55 -5.08
N HIS A 220 4.18 -1.58 -4.17
CA HIS A 220 4.56 -0.21 -4.49
C HIS A 220 6.08 -0.03 -4.46
N TYR A 221 6.59 0.76 -5.39
CA TYR A 221 7.99 1.17 -5.45
C TYR A 221 8.06 2.70 -5.59
N PHE A 222 8.80 3.33 -4.68
CA PHE A 222 8.91 4.79 -4.56
C PHE A 222 10.37 5.21 -4.82
N PRO A 223 10.77 5.49 -6.07
CA PRO A 223 12.12 5.96 -6.37
C PRO A 223 12.41 7.30 -5.66
N ALA A 224 13.67 7.57 -5.36
CA ALA A 224 14.05 8.85 -4.77
C ALA A 224 13.59 10.03 -5.65
N CYS A 225 12.97 11.04 -5.02
CA CYS A 225 12.42 12.20 -5.72
C CYS A 225 13.37 13.39 -5.61
N PRO A 226 13.72 14.09 -6.72
CA PRO A 226 14.59 15.26 -6.66
C PRO A 226 13.91 16.52 -6.09
N GLN A 227 12.57 16.54 -6.05
CA GLN A 227 11.77 17.66 -5.52
C GLN A 227 10.59 17.10 -4.70
N PRO A 228 10.86 16.43 -3.56
CA PRO A 228 9.83 15.75 -2.78
C PRO A 228 8.73 16.68 -2.26
N GLU A 229 9.01 17.98 -2.13
CA GLU A 229 8.05 19.00 -1.73
C GLU A 229 6.95 19.30 -2.78
N LEU A 230 7.15 18.85 -4.04
CA LEU A 230 6.22 19.10 -5.14
C LEU A 230 5.28 17.92 -5.41
N THR A 231 5.49 16.75 -4.82
CA THR A 231 4.74 15.54 -5.16
C THR A 231 4.48 14.67 -3.94
N LEU A 232 3.71 13.61 -4.10
CA LEU A 232 3.41 12.64 -3.06
C LEU A 232 3.68 11.23 -3.58
N GLY A 233 4.15 10.34 -2.70
CA GLY A 233 4.20 8.92 -3.01
C GLY A 233 2.79 8.35 -3.18
N THR A 234 1.82 8.83 -2.41
CA THR A 234 0.39 8.50 -2.56
C THR A 234 -0.45 9.68 -2.08
N THR A 235 -1.41 10.13 -2.89
CA THR A 235 -2.35 11.18 -2.55
C THR A 235 -3.27 10.74 -1.41
N LYS A 236 -3.78 11.71 -0.64
CA LYS A 236 -4.81 11.46 0.37
C LYS A 236 -5.97 10.65 -0.20
N HIS A 237 -6.29 9.53 0.44
CA HIS A 237 -7.41 8.66 0.10
C HIS A 237 -7.83 7.87 1.35
N SER A 238 -8.98 7.20 1.23
CA SER A 238 -9.30 6.02 2.01
C SER A 238 -9.20 4.83 1.07
N ASP A 239 -8.79 3.68 1.57
CA ASP A 239 -8.83 2.45 0.79
C ASP A 239 -10.27 2.10 0.39
N ASN A 240 -10.45 1.20 -0.56
CA ASN A 240 -11.77 0.79 -1.06
C ASN A 240 -12.09 -0.68 -0.74
N ASP A 241 -11.20 -1.36 -0.05
CA ASP A 241 -11.36 -2.73 0.45
C ASP A 241 -11.89 -2.74 1.89
N PHE A 242 -12.07 -3.91 2.49
CA PHE A 242 -12.53 -3.98 3.88
C PHE A 242 -11.38 -3.83 4.87
N LEU A 243 -10.24 -4.44 4.56
CA LEU A 243 -9.09 -4.57 5.44
C LEU A 243 -7.82 -4.59 4.59
N THR A 244 -6.92 -3.64 4.82
CA THR A 244 -5.58 -3.65 4.24
C THR A 244 -4.55 -4.11 5.29
N VAL A 245 -3.58 -4.92 4.83
CA VAL A 245 -2.40 -5.34 5.61
C VAL A 245 -1.15 -4.86 4.87
N LEU A 246 -0.47 -3.88 5.44
CA LEU A 246 0.66 -3.19 4.85
C LEU A 246 1.98 -3.62 5.51
N LEU A 247 2.90 -4.08 4.68
CA LEU A 247 4.31 -4.28 5.02
C LEU A 247 5.12 -3.09 4.52
N GLN A 248 5.74 -2.35 5.45
CA GLN A 248 6.63 -1.23 5.13
C GLN A 248 8.09 -1.69 4.99
N ASP A 249 8.89 -0.91 4.27
CA ASP A 249 10.34 -1.01 4.34
C ASP A 249 10.89 -0.30 5.60
N HIS A 250 12.20 -0.16 5.70
CA HIS A 250 12.85 0.48 6.84
C HIS A 250 12.85 2.02 6.79
N ILE A 251 12.42 2.63 5.67
CA ILE A 251 12.37 4.08 5.49
C ILE A 251 11.03 4.61 5.95
N GLY A 252 9.94 3.92 5.62
CA GLY A 252 8.59 4.30 6.00
C GLY A 252 7.98 5.37 5.07
N GLY A 253 7.40 6.42 5.65
CA GLY A 253 6.71 7.48 4.90
C GLY A 253 5.18 7.36 4.86
N LEU A 254 4.61 6.37 5.55
CA LEU A 254 3.16 6.32 5.79
C LEU A 254 2.77 7.44 6.76
N GLN A 255 1.75 8.20 6.39
CA GLN A 255 1.06 9.14 7.26
C GLN A 255 -0.42 8.78 7.31
N VAL A 256 -1.02 8.85 8.49
CA VAL A 256 -2.46 8.62 8.70
C VAL A 256 -3.12 9.90 9.20
N LEU A 257 -4.33 10.19 8.73
CA LEU A 257 -5.07 11.37 9.16
C LEU A 257 -5.91 11.03 10.39
N HIS A 258 -5.50 11.52 11.56
CA HIS A 258 -6.22 11.33 12.82
C HIS A 258 -6.57 12.68 13.43
N GLN A 259 -7.86 12.90 13.74
CA GLN A 259 -8.36 14.17 14.32
C GLN A 259 -7.91 15.42 13.54
N ASN A 260 -7.97 15.38 12.20
CA ASN A 260 -7.51 16.45 11.30
C ASN A 260 -6.01 16.78 11.36
N GLN A 261 -5.20 15.86 11.87
CA GLN A 261 -3.74 15.96 11.89
C GLN A 261 -3.13 14.74 11.21
N TRP A 262 -2.12 14.98 10.38
CA TRP A 262 -1.32 13.92 9.80
C TRP A 262 -0.34 13.40 10.86
N VAL A 263 -0.38 12.09 11.10
CA VAL A 263 0.45 11.37 12.07
C VAL A 263 1.36 10.41 11.32
N ASP A 264 2.66 10.52 11.54
CA ASP A 264 3.64 9.61 10.97
C ASP A 264 3.50 8.21 11.59
N VAL A 265 3.57 7.18 10.76
CA VAL A 265 3.61 5.79 11.20
C VAL A 265 5.01 5.24 10.91
N PRO A 266 5.94 5.31 11.88
CA PRO A 266 7.28 4.80 11.70
C PRO A 266 7.25 3.27 11.52
N PRO A 267 8.08 2.71 10.64
CA PRO A 267 8.14 1.28 10.43
C PRO A 267 8.73 0.58 11.65
N THR A 268 8.01 -0.42 12.17
CA THR A 268 8.49 -1.28 13.26
C THR A 268 8.99 -2.60 12.68
N PRO A 269 10.22 -3.06 12.99
CA PRO A 269 10.76 -4.29 12.44
C PRO A 269 9.87 -5.51 12.72
N GLY A 270 9.40 -6.16 11.65
CA GLY A 270 8.55 -7.35 11.75
C GLY A 270 7.10 -7.07 12.12
N ALA A 271 6.67 -5.80 12.21
CA ALA A 271 5.27 -5.45 12.36
C ALA A 271 4.60 -5.23 11.00
N LEU A 272 3.27 -5.41 10.98
CA LEU A 272 2.42 -5.07 9.83
C LEU A 272 1.43 -4.00 10.26
N VAL A 273 1.21 -2.99 9.42
CA VAL A 273 0.14 -2.01 9.64
C VAL A 273 -1.16 -2.60 9.10
N VAL A 274 -2.21 -2.51 9.88
CA VAL A 274 -3.56 -2.93 9.51
C VAL A 274 -4.46 -1.71 9.54
N ASN A 275 -5.27 -1.55 8.50
CA ASN A 275 -6.32 -0.54 8.48
C ASN A 275 -7.62 -1.10 7.97
N ILE A 276 -8.70 -0.52 8.48
CA ILE A 276 -10.06 -0.95 8.21
C ILE A 276 -10.78 0.19 7.52
N TYR A 277 -11.51 -0.12 6.48
CA TYR A 277 -12.37 0.86 5.84
C TYR A 277 -13.54 1.21 6.77
N SER A 278 -13.70 2.50 7.04
CA SER A 278 -14.83 3.08 7.79
C SER A 278 -15.66 3.99 6.91
#